data_AF-A0A967ETV2-F1
#
_entry.id   AF-A0A967ETV2-F1
#
_cell.length_a   1.000
_cell.length_b   1.000
_cell.length_c   1.000
_cell.angle_alpha   90.00
_cell.angle_beta   90.00
_cell.angle_gamma   90.00
#
_symmetry.space_group_name_H-M   'P 1'
#
loop_
_entity.id
_entity.type
_entity.pdbx_description
1 polymer ?
#
loop_
_entity_poly.entity_id
_entity_poly.type
_entity_poly.pdbx_seq_one_letter_code
_entity_poly.pdbx_strand_id
1 'polypeptide(L)'
;VLGRSEEHARSLLDSRPLRYLALMAPASLWRERGASHPFGDEFRGFIDLVPQHLSIAELDGALASVPRSVLEDAMLWGTPEHVLECIRELADAGMRHAVLSPASAMVSRRDALFSIRAVLGLMRRLQSGY
;
A
#
# COMPACT_ATOMS: atom_id res chain seq x y z
N VAL A 1 -3.68 0.04 3.53
CA VAL A 1 -4.87 -0.63 2.95
C VAL A 1 -5.76 -1.13 4.08
N LEU A 2 -6.99 -0.65 4.15
CA LEU A 2 -7.93 -1.00 5.22
C LEU A 2 -9.07 -1.85 4.67
N GLY A 3 -9.35 -2.96 5.33
CA GLY A 3 -10.48 -3.85 5.05
C GLY A 3 -11.39 -4.03 6.27
N ARG A 4 -12.62 -4.49 6.03
CA ARG A 4 -13.61 -4.81 7.08
C ARG A 4 -13.27 -6.09 7.85
N SER A 5 -12.47 -6.94 7.24
CA SER A 5 -11.83 -8.12 7.80
C SER A 5 -10.44 -8.23 7.18
N GLU A 6 -9.60 -9.08 7.75
CA GLU A 6 -8.27 -9.38 7.19
C GLU A 6 -8.39 -9.99 5.78
N GLU A 7 -9.30 -10.95 5.59
CA GLU A 7 -9.59 -11.54 4.28
C GLU A 7 -9.99 -10.48 3.25
N HIS A 8 -10.85 -9.54 3.65
CA HIS A 8 -11.24 -8.45 2.80
C HIS A 8 -10.05 -7.51 2.49
N ALA A 9 -9.23 -7.16 3.48
CA ALA A 9 -8.04 -6.35 3.24
C ALA A 9 -7.07 -7.05 2.27
N ARG A 10 -6.89 -8.36 2.44
CA ARG A 10 -6.05 -9.21 1.59
C ARG A 10 -6.55 -9.25 0.16
N SER A 11 -7.86 -9.34 -0.06
CA SER A 11 -8.43 -9.34 -1.42
C SER A 11 -8.28 -7.98 -2.12
N LEU A 12 -8.34 -6.87 -1.37
CA LEU A 12 -8.11 -5.54 -1.94
C LEU A 12 -6.69 -5.40 -2.52
N LEU A 13 -5.66 -5.99 -1.89
CA LEU A 13 -4.26 -5.93 -2.34
C LEU A 13 -4.08 -6.39 -3.79
N ASP A 14 -4.88 -7.35 -4.26
CA ASP A 14 -4.78 -7.83 -5.64
C ASP A 14 -5.38 -6.88 -6.68
N SER A 15 -6.07 -5.83 -6.26
CA SER A 15 -6.70 -4.90 -7.17
C SER A 15 -5.66 -4.16 -8.04
N ARG A 16 -6.04 -3.91 -9.29
CA ARG A 16 -5.25 -3.14 -10.26
C ARG A 16 -4.63 -1.85 -9.69
N PRO A 17 -5.37 -0.96 -8.99
CA PRO A 17 -4.77 0.25 -8.43
C PRO A 17 -3.71 -0.04 -7.35
N LEU A 18 -3.87 -1.08 -6.53
CA LEU A 18 -2.88 -1.39 -5.49
C LEU A 18 -1.63 -2.06 -6.07
N ARG A 19 -1.78 -2.90 -7.10
CA ARG A 19 -0.65 -3.38 -7.92
C ARG A 19 0.12 -2.22 -8.54
N TYR A 20 -0.57 -1.18 -9.02
CA TYR A 20 0.08 0.01 -9.53
C TYR A 20 0.88 0.75 -8.46
N LEU A 21 0.33 0.90 -7.24
CA LEU A 21 1.07 1.50 -6.13
C LEU A 21 2.32 0.68 -5.76
N ALA A 22 2.27 -0.65 -5.84
CA ALA A 22 3.44 -1.51 -5.58
C ALA A 22 4.55 -1.35 -6.63
N LEU A 23 4.23 -0.99 -7.88
CA LEU A 23 5.23 -0.64 -8.91
C LEU A 23 5.99 0.65 -8.61
N MET A 24 5.54 1.44 -7.63
CA MET A 24 6.26 2.63 -7.17
C MET A 24 7.25 2.32 -6.04
N ALA A 25 7.29 1.08 -5.55
CA ALA A 25 8.30 0.63 -4.62
C ALA A 25 9.66 0.52 -5.31
N PRO A 26 10.78 0.78 -4.60
CA PRO A 26 12.10 0.61 -5.17
C PRO A 26 12.39 -0.87 -5.46
N ALA A 27 13.27 -1.13 -6.42
CA ALA A 27 13.69 -2.49 -6.78
C ALA A 27 14.36 -3.24 -5.62
N SER A 28 14.92 -2.52 -4.62
CA SER A 28 15.45 -3.14 -3.40
C SER A 28 14.41 -3.94 -2.63
N LEU A 29 13.18 -3.39 -2.49
CA LEU A 29 12.07 -4.07 -1.82
C LEU A 29 11.65 -5.34 -2.57
N TRP A 30 11.69 -5.30 -3.90
CA TRP A 30 11.40 -6.48 -4.73
C TRP A 30 12.46 -7.56 -4.57
N ARG A 31 13.74 -7.17 -4.57
CA ARG A 31 14.87 -8.08 -4.37
C ARG A 31 14.85 -8.78 -3.01
N GLU A 32 14.43 -8.09 -1.95
CA GLU A 32 14.22 -8.70 -0.61
C GLU A 32 13.23 -9.87 -0.64
N ARG A 33 12.32 -9.88 -1.62
CA ARG A 33 11.36 -10.96 -1.88
C ARG A 33 11.74 -11.89 -3.02
N GLY A 34 12.99 -11.83 -3.48
CA GLY A 34 13.51 -12.66 -4.56
C GLY A 34 12.89 -12.35 -5.93
N ALA A 35 12.29 -11.16 -6.09
CA ALA A 35 11.66 -10.72 -7.33
C ALA A 35 12.51 -9.63 -8.01
N SER A 36 12.40 -9.53 -9.34
CA SER A 36 13.00 -8.45 -10.13
C SER A 36 11.94 -7.40 -10.44
N HIS A 37 12.31 -6.13 -10.32
CA HIS A 37 11.39 -5.03 -10.62
C HIS A 37 11.20 -4.91 -12.16
N PRO A 38 9.96 -4.79 -12.68
CA PRO A 38 9.71 -4.78 -14.13
C PRO A 38 10.31 -3.57 -14.85
N PHE A 39 10.61 -2.49 -14.13
CA PHE A 39 11.27 -1.28 -14.67
C PHE A 39 12.79 -1.28 -14.47
N GLY A 40 13.38 -2.39 -14.06
CA GLY A 40 14.84 -2.58 -13.92
C GLY A 40 15.33 -2.66 -12.48
N ASP A 41 16.49 -3.28 -12.30
CA ASP A 41 17.05 -3.64 -10.97
C ASP A 41 17.53 -2.43 -10.14
N GLU A 42 17.74 -1.29 -10.79
CA GLU A 42 18.16 -0.03 -10.19
C GLU A 42 17.00 0.97 -10.03
N PHE A 43 15.75 0.54 -10.26
CA PHE A 43 14.58 1.41 -10.14
C PHE A 43 14.43 1.95 -8.72
N ARG A 44 14.44 3.27 -8.55
CA ARG A 44 14.48 3.95 -7.24
C ARG A 44 13.10 4.21 -6.65
N GLY A 45 12.04 3.73 -7.30
CA GLY A 45 10.66 3.90 -6.87
C GLY A 45 9.96 5.04 -7.60
N PHE A 46 8.99 5.67 -6.94
CA PHE A 46 8.11 6.70 -7.52
C PHE A 46 8.83 7.79 -8.33
N ILE A 47 10.04 8.21 -7.92
CA ILE A 47 10.80 9.26 -8.60
C ILE A 47 11.23 8.90 -10.04
N ASP A 48 11.32 7.62 -10.36
CA ASP A 48 11.70 7.12 -11.69
C ASP A 48 10.48 6.78 -12.54
N LEU A 49 9.26 6.81 -11.97
CA LEU A 49 8.04 6.49 -12.69
C LEU A 49 7.53 7.72 -13.45
N VAL A 50 7.51 7.62 -14.78
CA VAL A 50 6.93 8.64 -15.66
C VAL A 50 5.74 8.03 -16.41
N PRO A 51 4.49 8.19 -15.91
CA PRO A 51 3.34 7.44 -16.41
C PRO A 51 3.06 7.65 -17.90
N GLN A 52 3.35 8.84 -18.44
CA GLN A 52 3.14 9.16 -19.85
C GLN A 52 4.07 8.40 -20.81
N HIS A 53 5.13 7.77 -20.29
CA HIS A 53 6.04 6.94 -21.09
C HIS A 53 5.62 5.47 -21.13
N LEU A 54 4.61 5.06 -20.36
CA LEU A 54 4.12 3.68 -20.34
C LEU A 54 2.91 3.54 -21.26
N SER A 55 3.02 2.65 -22.24
CA SER A 55 1.84 2.15 -22.95
C SER A 55 0.96 1.32 -22.02
N ILE A 56 -0.32 1.18 -22.38
CA ILE A 56 -1.26 0.33 -21.63
C ILE A 56 -0.76 -1.12 -21.56
N ALA A 57 -0.17 -1.64 -22.64
CA ALA A 57 0.34 -3.01 -22.69
C ALA A 57 1.55 -3.22 -21.76
N GLU A 58 2.50 -2.27 -21.74
CA GLU A 58 3.64 -2.31 -20.81
C GLU A 58 3.16 -2.22 -19.36
N LEU A 59 2.19 -1.34 -19.09
CA LEU A 59 1.58 -1.22 -17.77
C LEU A 59 0.88 -2.52 -17.35
N ASP A 60 0.10 -3.14 -18.22
CA ASP A 60 -0.58 -4.40 -17.94
C ASP A 60 0.42 -5.53 -17.63
N GLY A 61 1.50 -5.62 -18.41
CA GLY A 61 2.60 -6.57 -18.17
C GLY A 61 3.28 -6.33 -16.82
N ALA A 62 3.60 -5.08 -16.50
CA ALA A 62 4.20 -4.72 -15.22
C ALA A 62 3.27 -5.07 -14.03
N LEU A 63 1.98 -4.75 -14.12
CA LEU A 63 0.99 -5.06 -13.09
C LEU A 63 0.84 -6.57 -12.85
N ALA A 64 0.91 -7.37 -13.92
CA ALA A 64 0.86 -8.82 -13.84
C ALA A 64 2.11 -9.43 -13.18
N SER A 65 3.27 -8.77 -13.30
CA SER A 65 4.52 -9.23 -12.67
C SER A 65 4.61 -8.97 -11.16
N VAL A 66 3.71 -8.15 -10.59
CA VAL A 66 3.74 -7.83 -9.15
C VAL A 66 3.42 -9.08 -8.32
N PRO A 67 4.38 -9.61 -7.54
CA PRO A 67 4.12 -10.74 -6.67
C PRO A 67 3.37 -10.27 -5.41
N ARG A 68 2.60 -11.18 -4.83
CA ARG A 68 1.82 -10.90 -3.62
C ARG A 68 2.68 -10.49 -2.41
N SER A 69 3.85 -11.11 -2.24
CA SER A 69 4.79 -10.76 -1.17
C SER A 69 5.25 -9.31 -1.24
N VAL A 70 5.45 -8.76 -2.43
CA VAL A 70 5.81 -7.35 -2.62
C VAL A 70 4.66 -6.42 -2.26
N LEU A 71 3.41 -6.79 -2.60
CA LEU A 71 2.23 -6.01 -2.23
C LEU A 71 2.07 -5.90 -0.71
N GLU A 72 2.30 -7.01 0.00
CA GLU A 72 2.17 -7.10 1.45
C GLU A 72 3.24 -6.29 2.18
N ASP A 73 4.41 -6.11 1.56
CA ASP A 73 5.52 -5.32 2.10
C ASP A 73 5.48 -3.84 1.74
N ALA A 74 5.05 -3.53 0.51
CA ALA A 74 4.98 -2.16 0.02
C ALA A 74 3.89 -1.34 0.72
N MET A 75 3.00 -1.99 1.48
CA MET A 75 1.82 -1.36 2.08
C MET A 75 1.60 -1.83 3.51
N LEU A 76 1.30 -0.90 4.41
CA LEU A 76 0.65 -1.25 5.67
C LEU A 76 -0.80 -1.66 5.40
N TRP A 77 -1.20 -2.88 5.74
CA TRP A 77 -2.52 -3.42 5.41
C TRP A 77 -3.17 -4.23 6.54
N GLY A 78 -4.51 -4.29 6.57
CA GLY A 78 -5.25 -5.11 7.53
C GLY A 78 -6.59 -4.51 7.93
N THR A 79 -7.08 -4.92 9.11
CA THR A 79 -8.21 -4.26 9.79
C THR A 79 -7.77 -2.92 10.38
N PRO A 80 -8.70 -1.99 10.68
CA PRO A 80 -8.35 -0.75 11.38
C PRO A 80 -7.60 -0.99 12.69
N GLU A 81 -7.99 -2.00 13.46
CA GLU A 81 -7.36 -2.34 14.74
C GLU A 81 -5.91 -2.79 14.54
N HIS A 82 -5.67 -3.70 13.60
CA HIS A 82 -4.32 -4.16 13.28
C HIS A 82 -3.42 -3.02 12.79
N VAL A 83 -3.93 -2.19 11.87
CA VAL A 83 -3.18 -1.03 11.37
C VAL A 83 -2.89 -0.02 12.47
N LEU A 84 -3.80 0.16 13.44
CA LEU A 84 -3.55 1.02 14.59
C LEU A 84 -2.40 0.50 15.46
N GLU A 85 -2.36 -0.80 15.72
CA GLU A 85 -1.31 -1.44 16.50
C GLU A 85 0.05 -1.24 15.83
N CYS A 86 0.17 -1.49 14.52
CA CYS A 86 1.41 -1.22 13.79
C CYS A 86 1.83 0.26 13.86
N ILE A 87 0.88 1.20 13.78
CA ILE A 87 1.18 2.63 13.92
C ILE A 87 1.66 2.96 15.33
N ARG A 88 1.10 2.31 16.36
CA ARG A 88 1.53 2.47 17.76
C ARG A 88 2.93 1.92 17.97
N GLU A 89 3.24 0.75 17.42
CA GLU A 89 4.61 0.19 17.47
C GLU A 89 5.62 1.14 16.82
N LEU A 90 5.29 1.74 15.67
CA LEU A 90 6.14 2.76 15.05
C LEU A 90 6.27 4.01 15.92
N ALA A 91 5.19 4.44 16.58
CA ALA A 91 5.22 5.58 17.50
C ALA A 91 6.10 5.30 18.72
N ASP A 92 6.01 4.09 19.30
CA ASP A 92 6.85 3.63 20.41
C ASP A 92 8.33 3.52 19.99
N ALA A 93 8.59 3.18 18.72
CA ALA A 93 9.93 3.22 18.11
C ALA A 93 10.43 4.65 17.79
N GLY A 94 9.64 5.69 18.10
CA GLY A 94 10.02 7.10 17.97
C GLY A 94 9.42 7.84 16.77
N MET A 95 8.53 7.24 15.98
CA MET A 95 7.84 7.94 14.90
C MET A 95 6.98 9.08 15.46
N ARG A 96 7.17 10.30 14.93
CA ARG A 96 6.44 11.51 15.38
C ARG A 96 5.42 12.03 14.38
N HIS A 97 5.57 11.68 13.10
CA HIS A 97 4.73 12.17 12.02
C HIS A 97 4.33 11.00 11.11
N ALA A 98 3.03 10.86 10.86
CA ALA A 98 2.49 9.85 9.97
C ALA A 98 1.60 10.52 8.91
N VAL A 99 1.81 10.14 7.65
CA VAL A 99 0.92 10.52 6.54
C VAL A 99 0.11 9.30 6.16
N LEU A 100 -1.20 9.34 6.44
CA LEU A 100 -2.10 8.22 6.17
C LEU A 100 -2.83 8.44 4.84
N SER A 101 -2.51 7.61 3.85
CA SER A 101 -3.23 7.58 2.57
C SER A 101 -4.15 6.35 2.51
N PRO A 102 -5.49 6.50 2.45
CA PRO A 102 -6.43 5.39 2.41
C PRO A 102 -6.44 4.73 1.03
N ALA A 103 -5.42 3.92 0.71
CA ALA A 103 -5.26 3.29 -0.60
C ALA A 103 -6.47 2.43 -1.06
N SER A 104 -7.22 1.83 -0.11
CA SER A 104 -8.46 1.10 -0.40
C SER A 104 -9.51 1.95 -1.12
N ALA A 105 -9.45 3.28 -1.01
CA ALA A 105 -10.36 4.19 -1.68
C ALA A 105 -10.27 4.17 -3.21
N MET A 106 -9.17 3.65 -3.76
CA MET A 106 -8.99 3.48 -5.20
C MET A 106 -9.70 2.25 -5.75
N VAL A 107 -10.14 1.31 -4.89
CA VAL A 107 -10.67 0.01 -5.33
C VAL A 107 -12.16 0.06 -5.65
N SER A 108 -12.98 0.62 -4.76
CA SER A 108 -14.41 0.76 -4.96
C SER A 108 -15.00 1.91 -4.14
N ARG A 109 -16.20 2.38 -4.49
CA ARG A 109 -16.91 3.40 -3.70
C ARG A 109 -17.16 2.96 -2.26
N ARG A 110 -17.49 1.68 -2.05
CA ARG A 110 -17.74 1.14 -0.71
C ARG A 110 -16.47 1.13 0.13
N ASP A 111 -15.34 0.78 -0.48
CA ASP A 111 -14.05 0.72 0.20
C ASP A 111 -13.44 2.11 0.42
N ALA A 112 -13.77 3.08 -0.44
CA ALA A 112 -13.49 4.49 -0.22
C ALA A 112 -14.19 5.03 1.03
N LEU A 113 -15.51 4.86 1.11
CA LEU A 113 -16.27 5.32 2.28
C LEU A 113 -15.77 4.66 3.58
N PHE A 114 -15.51 3.34 3.53
CA PHE A 114 -15.00 2.61 4.67
C PHE A 114 -13.60 3.11 5.10
N SER A 115 -12.66 3.18 4.16
CA SER A 115 -11.27 3.52 4.48
C SER A 115 -11.09 4.96 4.94
N ILE A 116 -11.82 5.92 4.35
CA ILE A 116 -11.83 7.31 4.82
C ILE A 116 -12.34 7.39 6.27
N ARG A 117 -13.48 6.75 6.57
CA ARG A 117 -14.02 6.72 7.93
C ARG A 117 -13.05 6.05 8.91
N ALA A 118 -12.43 4.95 8.51
CA ALA A 118 -11.47 4.23 9.32
C ALA A 118 -10.23 5.08 9.62
N VAL A 119 -9.61 5.71 8.62
CA VAL A 119 -8.46 6.62 8.82
C VAL A 119 -8.81 7.77 9.76
N LEU A 120 -9.97 8.43 9.58
CA LEU A 120 -10.43 9.48 10.49
C LEU A 120 -10.66 8.97 11.92
N GLY A 121 -11.05 7.70 12.08
CA GLY A 121 -11.13 7.03 13.37
C GLY A 121 -9.75 6.81 14.00
N LEU A 122 -8.79 6.30 13.21
CA LEU A 122 -7.41 6.09 13.64
C LEU A 122 -6.75 7.39 14.09
N MET A 123 -6.88 8.46 13.29
CA MET A 123 -6.32 9.77 13.62
C MET A 123 -6.83 10.28 14.97
N ARG A 124 -8.13 10.14 15.24
CA ARG A 124 -8.70 10.55 16.54
C ARG A 124 -8.14 9.74 17.70
N ARG A 125 -8.00 8.42 17.54
CA ARG A 125 -7.44 7.52 18.58
C ARG A 125 -5.96 7.76 18.85
N LEU A 126 -5.19 8.10 17.81
CA LEU A 126 -3.78 8.44 17.94
C LEU A 126 -3.57 9.79 18.63
N GLN A 127 -4.48 10.74 18.43
CA GLN A 127 -4.46 12.04 19.12
C GLN A 127 -4.94 11.95 20.58
N SER A 128 -5.84 11.01 20.91
CA SER A 128 -6.37 10.85 22.27
C SER A 128 -5.44 10.11 23.23
N GLY A 129 -4.35 9.49 22.75
CA GLY A 129 -3.43 8.69 23.58
C GLY A 129 -4.03 7.39 24.14
N TYR A 130 -5.30 7.09 23.82
CA TYR A 130 -6.08 5.93 24.27
C TYR A 130 -6.99 5.44 23.14
#